data_AF-F6YW80-F1
#
_entry.id   AF-F6YW80-F1
#
_cell.length_a   1.000
_cell.length_b   1.000
_cell.length_c   1.000
_cell.angle_alpha   90.00
_cell.angle_beta   90.00
_cell.angle_gamma   90.00
#
_symmetry.space_group_name_H-M   'P 1'
#
loop_
_entity.id
_entity.type
_entity.pdbx_description
1 polymer ?
#
loop_
_entity_poly.entity_id
_entity_poly.type
_entity_poly.pdbx_seq_one_letter_code
_entity_poly.pdbx_strand_id
1 'polypeptide(L)'
;MDSNTKPQEDSDDEFEDASSQISSGESIDLNVALAEVNVAINLFFNNRFDEAKKLMQERCETSMYHALGLSTLLFLEASLTFEQAAIAKAILSIKKAVQLNNRYRKKQNLTSSFTKILGFGDNNDFTDVELHAEVVFAELNLFRAALTFIQDENLISFIRGALKVRLCYQTYNNCQKLIDSKTLNCKNHAQDFIGAVLLGCGAFNIGLSLLPPKILSLLEWIGFTSDKKKGLQQLKDGFNNVNLRSSLISLFILGYNLFVTVHVGTHDADLEYVGIILPKMLEKFPNGVFFYLYAGRLEQLKGNFEKAHETKQKAATLQNDWKQFSHACYWELMWCHATLFKWQEAADYADKLRKESNWSKCTYTYLQAVFLYMVDGNGLKHKEEIVALLKEMPSLKQRFAGKSIPMEKFLIRKARKYFEQQEYLLLPAHEMIYAWNGLVMLKQNKEIRDKHLQLIIQQQNVLEEKKEKFSSNSDDDYCLLNLMKGACLRFDRQPMQAELCLSDIKENYKGINKDHYLAPAALADLAWMCIEEGKFNEATAHLKYIR
;
A
#
# COMPACT_ATOMS: atom_id res chain seq x y z
N MET A 1 -19.35 32.45 33.69
CA MET A 1 -18.51 31.45 34.39
C MET A 1 -17.75 30.72 33.31
N ASP A 2 -16.62 31.30 32.93
CA ASP A 2 -15.74 30.80 31.89
C ASP A 2 -14.85 29.69 32.48
N SER A 3 -14.96 28.47 31.96
CA SER A 3 -13.97 27.42 32.19
C SER A 3 -13.18 27.21 30.89
N ASN A 4 -12.09 27.97 30.78
CA ASN A 4 -11.00 27.77 29.85
C ASN A 4 -10.35 26.40 30.09
N THR A 5 -10.75 25.37 29.35
CA THR A 5 -9.92 24.17 29.16
C THR A 5 -8.98 24.41 27.99
N LYS A 6 -7.77 24.87 28.30
CA LYS A 6 -6.62 24.81 27.38
C LYS A 6 -6.37 23.33 27.00
N PRO A 7 -6.02 23.02 25.74
CA PRO A 7 -5.42 21.73 25.42
C PRO A 7 -4.09 21.61 26.15
N GLN A 8 -3.88 20.51 26.88
CA GLN A 8 -2.55 20.14 27.37
C GLN A 8 -1.63 19.99 26.15
N GLU A 9 -0.63 20.86 26.06
CA GLU A 9 0.53 20.65 25.21
C GLU A 9 1.28 19.43 25.74
N ASP A 10 1.30 18.33 24.98
CA ASP A 10 2.22 17.22 25.20
C ASP A 10 3.66 17.74 25.04
N SER A 11 4.28 18.12 26.16
CA SER A 11 5.68 18.55 26.28
C SER A 11 6.67 17.39 26.48
N ASP A 12 6.23 16.13 26.35
CA ASP A 12 7.02 14.95 26.75
C ASP A 12 7.95 14.39 25.65
N ASP A 13 8.41 15.21 24.71
CA ASP A 13 9.40 14.83 23.68
C ASP A 13 10.77 15.52 23.93
N GLU A 14 11.08 15.86 25.19
CA GLU A 14 12.48 15.93 25.60
C GLU A 14 13.04 14.50 25.55
N PHE A 15 14.27 14.32 25.06
CA PHE A 15 14.96 13.04 25.19
C PHE A 15 15.06 12.72 26.69
N GLU A 16 14.10 11.98 27.22
CA GLU A 16 14.16 11.46 28.58
C GLU A 16 15.32 10.47 28.63
N ASP A 17 16.47 11.01 29.01
CA ASP A 17 17.64 10.28 29.42
C ASP A 17 17.20 9.48 30.64
N ALA A 18 17.07 8.16 30.47
CA ALA A 18 16.68 7.26 31.54
C ALA A 18 17.82 7.18 32.56
N SER A 19 17.97 8.22 33.38
CA SER A 19 18.76 8.22 34.60
C SER A 19 17.89 7.69 35.73
N SER A 20 17.81 6.38 35.84
CA SER A 20 17.59 5.74 37.13
C SER A 20 18.27 4.38 37.15
N GLN A 21 19.22 4.25 38.06
CA GLN A 21 19.73 2.97 38.52
C GLN A 21 18.53 2.13 38.97
N ILE A 22 18.19 1.06 38.25
CA ILE A 22 17.15 0.12 38.70
C ILE A 22 17.58 -1.32 38.47
N SER A 23 17.25 -2.10 39.51
CA SER A 23 17.40 -3.53 39.76
C SER A 23 17.41 -4.44 38.54
N SER A 24 18.30 -5.43 38.62
CA SER A 24 18.36 -6.66 37.84
C SER A 24 17.05 -7.47 37.89
N GLY A 25 16.02 -7.03 37.17
CA GLY A 25 15.02 -7.96 36.66
C GLY A 25 15.70 -8.80 35.58
N GLU A 26 15.67 -10.13 35.72
CA GLU A 26 16.33 -11.08 34.81
C GLU A 26 15.94 -10.80 33.35
N SER A 27 16.87 -10.21 32.58
CA SER A 27 16.73 -10.10 31.14
C SER A 27 16.80 -11.51 30.54
N ILE A 28 15.80 -11.90 29.76
CA ILE A 28 15.78 -13.21 29.10
C ILE A 28 16.94 -13.38 28.12
N ASP A 29 17.45 -14.60 28.01
CA ASP A 29 18.42 -14.98 26.98
C ASP A 29 17.88 -14.75 25.56
N LEU A 30 18.74 -14.22 24.68
CA LEU A 30 18.38 -13.86 23.31
C LEU A 30 17.89 -15.06 22.49
N ASN A 31 18.50 -16.24 22.68
CA ASN A 31 18.14 -17.44 21.92
C ASN A 31 16.74 -17.93 22.31
N VAL A 32 16.43 -17.93 23.62
CA VAL A 32 15.09 -18.28 24.11
C VAL A 32 14.05 -17.31 23.57
N ALA A 33 14.33 -16.00 23.64
CA ALA A 33 13.42 -14.99 23.14
C ALA A 33 13.11 -15.15 21.64
N LEU A 34 14.14 -15.38 20.82
CA LEU A 34 13.97 -15.57 19.37
C LEU A 34 13.22 -16.86 19.03
N ALA A 35 13.47 -17.95 19.75
CA ALA A 35 12.75 -19.21 19.57
C ALA A 35 11.25 -19.07 19.87
N GLU A 36 10.89 -18.42 20.97
CA GLU A 36 9.50 -18.17 21.35
C GLU A 36 8.79 -17.23 20.36
N VAL A 37 9.47 -16.16 19.96
CA VAL A 37 8.94 -15.22 18.96
C VAL A 37 8.73 -15.90 17.61
N ASN A 38 9.61 -16.82 17.22
CA ASN A 38 9.41 -17.62 16.01
C ASN A 38 8.15 -18.50 16.10
N VAL A 39 7.82 -19.05 17.26
CA VAL A 39 6.55 -19.78 17.46
C VAL A 39 5.36 -18.83 17.25
N ALA A 40 5.36 -17.64 17.85
CA ALA A 40 4.30 -16.67 17.64
C ALA A 40 4.17 -16.20 16.18
N ILE A 41 5.28 -16.06 15.45
CA ILE A 41 5.25 -15.77 14.00
C ILE A 41 4.54 -16.90 13.24
N ASN A 42 4.86 -18.16 13.55
CA ASN A 42 4.19 -19.31 12.91
C ASN A 42 2.70 -19.37 13.26
N LEU A 43 2.32 -19.02 14.51
CA LEU A 43 0.91 -18.89 14.90
C LEU A 43 0.21 -17.80 14.07
N PHE A 44 0.80 -16.61 13.98
CA PHE A 44 0.27 -15.49 13.22
C PHE A 44 0.03 -15.84 11.74
N PHE A 45 1.03 -16.41 11.07
CA PHE A 45 0.92 -16.78 9.66
C PHE A 45 -0.01 -17.98 9.40
N ASN A 46 -0.41 -18.72 10.44
CA ASN A 46 -1.45 -19.75 10.38
C ASN A 46 -2.79 -19.26 10.97
N ASN A 47 -3.03 -17.94 10.96
CA ASN A 47 -4.28 -17.30 11.38
C ASN A 47 -4.63 -17.44 12.88
N ARG A 48 -3.70 -17.88 13.74
CA ARG A 48 -3.90 -17.97 15.19
C ARG A 48 -3.45 -16.67 15.87
N PHE A 49 -4.11 -15.57 15.53
CA PHE A 49 -3.67 -14.22 15.87
C PHE A 49 -3.69 -13.93 17.37
N ASP A 50 -4.76 -14.33 18.07
CA ASP A 50 -4.88 -14.08 19.50
C ASP A 50 -3.86 -14.87 20.32
N GLU A 51 -3.54 -16.09 19.88
CA GLU A 51 -2.52 -16.92 20.51
C GLU A 51 -1.12 -16.36 20.28
N ALA A 52 -0.82 -15.90 19.06
CA ALA A 52 0.41 -15.18 18.78
C ALA A 52 0.55 -13.93 19.65
N LYS A 53 -0.55 -13.16 19.79
CA LYS A 53 -0.59 -11.95 20.62
C LYS A 53 -0.37 -12.25 22.10
N LYS A 54 -1.05 -13.27 22.62
CA LYS A 54 -0.92 -13.71 24.02
C LYS A 54 0.53 -14.12 24.33
N LEU A 55 1.13 -14.93 23.46
CA LEU A 55 2.52 -15.37 23.63
C LEU A 55 3.49 -14.17 23.65
N MET A 56 3.29 -13.18 22.78
CA MET A 56 4.10 -11.96 22.79
C MET A 56 3.86 -11.08 24.04
N GLN A 57 2.64 -11.07 24.59
CA GLN A 57 2.30 -10.27 25.77
C GLN A 57 2.95 -10.78 27.05
N GLU A 58 3.14 -12.08 27.20
CA GLU A 58 3.67 -12.68 28.44
C GLU A 58 5.05 -12.14 28.84
N ARG A 59 5.86 -11.70 27.87
CA ARG A 59 7.25 -11.25 28.09
C ARG A 59 7.56 -9.90 27.46
N CYS A 60 6.55 -9.11 27.11
CA CYS A 60 6.76 -7.83 26.43
C CYS A 60 7.47 -6.77 27.30
N GLU A 61 7.48 -6.92 28.63
CA GLU A 61 8.14 -5.99 29.56
C GLU A 61 9.60 -6.36 29.87
N THR A 62 10.05 -7.57 29.49
CA THR A 62 11.38 -8.12 29.82
C THR A 62 12.18 -8.59 28.61
N SER A 63 11.59 -8.60 27.41
CA SER A 63 12.24 -9.05 26.17
C SER A 63 11.98 -8.08 25.02
N MET A 64 13.05 -7.54 24.42
CA MET A 64 12.95 -6.62 23.27
C MET A 64 12.20 -7.23 22.07
N TYR A 65 12.36 -8.53 21.82
CA TYR A 65 11.71 -9.22 20.70
C TYR A 65 10.22 -9.48 20.94
N HIS A 66 9.83 -9.84 22.16
CA HIS A 66 8.40 -9.97 22.51
C HIS A 66 7.71 -8.60 22.46
N ALA A 67 8.38 -7.55 22.95
CA ALA A 67 7.90 -6.17 22.87
C ALA A 67 7.73 -5.70 21.42
N LEU A 68 8.70 -6.00 20.56
CA LEU A 68 8.62 -5.75 19.11
C LEU A 68 7.47 -6.55 18.47
N GLY A 69 7.37 -7.85 18.78
CA GLY A 69 6.34 -8.73 18.24
C GLY A 69 4.94 -8.26 18.59
N LEU A 70 4.68 -7.96 19.87
CA LEU A 70 3.41 -7.38 20.31
C LEU A 70 3.13 -6.04 19.62
N SER A 71 4.13 -5.15 19.57
CA SER A 71 4.00 -3.85 18.91
C SER A 71 3.70 -3.98 17.42
N THR A 72 4.24 -5.00 16.75
CA THR A 72 3.99 -5.31 15.34
C THR A 72 2.55 -5.77 15.14
N LEU A 73 2.06 -6.69 15.99
CA LEU A 73 0.67 -7.17 15.93
C LEU A 73 -0.33 -6.04 16.16
N LEU A 74 -0.08 -5.18 17.16
CA LEU A 74 -0.92 -4.02 17.45
C LEU A 74 -0.82 -2.96 16.35
N PHE A 75 0.36 -2.76 15.75
CA PHE A 75 0.53 -1.89 14.60
C PHE A 75 -0.28 -2.37 13.39
N LEU A 76 -0.26 -3.67 13.10
CA LEU A 76 -1.06 -4.27 12.04
C LEU A 76 -2.56 -4.13 12.33
N GLU A 77 -3.00 -4.43 13.55
CA GLU A 77 -4.39 -4.24 14.01
C GLU A 77 -4.84 -2.78 13.82
N ALA A 78 -4.04 -1.81 14.27
CA ALA A 78 -4.32 -0.39 14.09
C ALA A 78 -4.38 0.03 12.60
N SER A 79 -3.45 -0.45 11.79
CA SER A 79 -3.36 -0.12 10.36
C SER A 79 -4.50 -0.72 9.53
N LEU A 80 -4.99 -1.90 9.92
CA LEU A 80 -6.08 -2.60 9.24
C LEU A 80 -7.46 -2.12 9.68
N THR A 81 -7.64 -1.84 10.97
CA THR A 81 -8.93 -1.37 11.53
C THR A 81 -9.18 0.11 11.25
N PHE A 82 -8.11 0.91 11.21
CA PHE A 82 -8.17 2.37 11.18
C PHE A 82 -8.98 2.96 12.36
N GLU A 83 -9.03 2.25 13.50
CA GLU A 83 -9.75 2.68 14.69
C GLU A 83 -8.86 3.48 15.64
N GLN A 84 -9.35 4.64 16.10
CA GLN A 84 -8.57 5.54 16.98
C GLN A 84 -8.13 4.85 18.28
N ALA A 85 -8.96 3.99 18.86
CA ALA A 85 -8.61 3.22 20.06
C ALA A 85 -7.49 2.21 19.79
N ALA A 86 -7.53 1.50 18.65
CA ALA A 86 -6.48 0.57 18.25
C ALA A 86 -5.16 1.31 17.95
N ILE A 87 -5.23 2.45 17.27
CA ILE A 87 -4.07 3.34 16.99
C ILE A 87 -3.44 3.80 18.30
N ALA A 88 -4.22 4.34 19.24
CA ALA A 88 -3.71 4.79 20.53
C ALA A 88 -3.04 3.66 21.33
N LYS A 89 -3.66 2.47 21.35
CA LYS A 89 -3.10 1.27 21.99
C LYS A 89 -1.77 0.85 21.37
N ALA A 90 -1.69 0.84 20.04
CA ALA A 90 -0.46 0.49 19.32
C ALA A 90 0.66 1.50 19.61
N ILE A 91 0.36 2.81 19.59
CA ILE A 91 1.33 3.87 19.92
C ILE A 91 1.86 3.70 21.34
N LEU A 92 0.98 3.45 22.32
CA LEU A 92 1.39 3.21 23.71
C LEU A 92 2.32 1.99 23.83
N SER A 93 1.94 0.87 23.20
CA SER A 93 2.79 -0.34 23.18
C SER A 93 4.15 -0.06 22.56
N ILE A 94 4.20 0.64 21.44
CA ILE A 94 5.46 0.99 20.75
C ILE A 94 6.31 1.91 21.64
N LYS A 95 5.72 2.90 22.32
CA LYS A 95 6.45 3.78 23.26
C LYS A 95 7.12 2.95 24.36
N LYS A 96 6.39 2.04 25.01
CA LYS A 96 6.93 1.13 26.03
C LYS A 96 8.04 0.22 25.48
N ALA A 97 7.82 -0.35 24.29
CA ALA A 97 8.81 -1.21 23.63
C ALA A 97 10.10 -0.45 23.30
N VAL A 98 10.03 0.81 22.87
CA VAL A 98 11.20 1.66 22.62
C VAL A 98 11.95 1.93 23.94
N GLN A 99 11.24 2.26 25.02
CA GLN A 99 11.84 2.48 26.34
C GLN A 99 12.56 1.23 26.86
N LEU A 100 11.94 0.05 26.74
CA LEU A 100 12.57 -1.22 27.07
C LEU A 100 13.80 -1.49 26.20
N ASN A 101 13.67 -1.33 24.88
CA ASN A 101 14.74 -1.61 23.93
C ASN A 101 15.97 -0.72 24.14
N ASN A 102 15.77 0.55 24.52
CA ASN A 102 16.87 1.47 24.84
C ASN A 102 17.77 0.98 26.00
N ARG A 103 17.28 0.08 26.87
CA ARG A 103 18.10 -0.54 27.92
C ARG A 103 19.15 -1.51 27.37
N TYR A 104 18.90 -2.09 26.19
CA TYR A 104 19.79 -3.04 25.51
C TYR A 104 20.70 -2.38 24.47
N ARG A 105 20.43 -1.13 24.10
CA ARG A 105 21.24 -0.41 23.11
C ARG A 105 22.58 0.03 23.71
N LYS A 106 23.57 0.13 22.83
CA LYS A 106 24.90 0.62 23.20
C LYS A 106 24.79 2.06 23.72
N LYS A 107 25.16 2.27 24.98
CA LYS A 107 25.16 3.60 25.60
C LYS A 107 26.26 4.46 24.96
N GLN A 108 25.89 5.63 24.43
CA GLN A 108 26.86 6.59 23.93
C GLN A 108 27.37 7.46 25.09
N ASN A 109 28.68 7.53 25.30
CA ASN A 109 29.26 8.41 26.31
C ASN A 109 29.12 9.88 25.85
N LEU A 110 28.37 10.68 26.60
CA LEU A 110 27.99 12.07 26.32
C LEU A 110 29.17 13.07 26.15
N THR A 111 30.41 12.68 26.43
CA THR A 111 31.59 13.57 26.29
C THR A 111 32.18 13.62 24.88
N SER A 112 31.69 12.81 23.94
CA SER A 112 32.14 12.87 22.56
C SER A 112 31.08 13.49 21.65
N SER A 113 30.93 14.80 21.79
CA SER A 113 30.41 15.80 20.83
C SER A 113 29.18 15.46 19.97
N PHE A 114 28.26 16.43 19.94
CA PHE A 114 27.08 16.54 19.06
C PHE A 114 27.29 16.20 17.56
N THR A 115 28.54 16.11 17.10
CA THR A 115 28.94 15.65 15.76
C THR A 115 29.03 14.12 15.60
N LYS A 116 28.98 13.31 16.67
CA LYS A 116 29.03 11.83 16.63
C LYS A 116 27.66 11.15 16.66
N ILE A 117 26.58 11.91 16.75
CA ILE A 117 25.19 11.42 16.66
C ILE A 117 24.86 10.80 15.28
N LEU A 118 25.78 10.93 14.30
CA LEU A 118 25.58 10.57 12.89
C LEU A 118 26.51 9.47 12.33
N GLY A 119 27.31 8.81 13.16
CA GLY A 119 28.16 7.71 12.70
C GLY A 119 28.70 6.90 13.86
N PHE A 120 28.66 5.57 13.74
CA PHE A 120 29.40 4.68 14.62
C PHE A 120 30.87 5.12 14.61
N GLY A 121 31.38 5.59 15.76
CA GLY A 121 32.81 5.91 15.90
C GLY A 121 33.66 4.65 15.75
N ASP A 122 34.96 4.83 15.49
CA ASP A 122 35.94 3.78 15.15
C ASP A 122 36.07 2.58 16.11
N ASN A 123 35.34 2.54 17.24
CA ASN A 123 35.25 1.39 18.13
C ASN A 123 34.00 0.53 17.79
N ASN A 124 34.17 -0.36 16.81
CA ASN A 124 33.16 -1.29 16.27
C ASN A 124 32.79 -2.48 17.19
N ASP A 125 33.14 -2.45 18.48
CA ASP A 125 32.79 -3.54 19.40
C ASP A 125 31.32 -3.43 19.82
N PHE A 126 30.42 -4.03 19.06
CA PHE A 126 29.04 -4.30 19.47
C PHE A 126 28.92 -5.73 19.97
N THR A 127 28.14 -5.92 21.03
CA THR A 127 27.65 -7.25 21.40
C THR A 127 26.49 -7.68 20.48
N ASP A 128 26.23 -8.99 20.40
CA ASP A 128 25.09 -9.55 19.66
C ASP A 128 23.76 -8.87 20.07
N VAL A 129 23.55 -8.68 21.38
CA VAL A 129 22.34 -8.05 21.92
C VAL A 129 22.22 -6.60 21.49
N GLU A 130 23.31 -5.83 21.52
CA GLU A 130 23.29 -4.42 21.09
C GLU A 130 23.01 -4.29 19.59
N LEU A 131 23.57 -5.17 18.74
CA LEU A 131 23.28 -5.18 17.30
C LEU A 131 21.78 -5.40 17.03
N HIS A 132 21.19 -6.39 17.69
CA HIS A 132 19.77 -6.68 17.58
C HIS A 132 18.93 -5.51 18.10
N ALA A 133 19.32 -4.89 19.23
CA ALA A 133 18.62 -3.73 19.79
C ALA A 133 18.64 -2.50 18.86
N GLU A 134 19.70 -2.27 18.08
CA GLU A 134 19.74 -1.20 17.07
C GLU A 134 18.68 -1.40 15.98
N VAL A 135 18.51 -2.64 15.48
CA VAL A 135 17.53 -2.90 14.43
C VAL A 135 16.10 -2.89 14.97
N VAL A 136 15.87 -3.45 16.17
CA VAL A 136 14.57 -3.36 16.85
C VAL A 136 14.17 -1.91 17.09
N PHE A 137 15.13 -1.03 17.44
CA PHE A 137 14.89 0.40 17.58
C PHE A 137 14.43 1.05 16.28
N ALA A 138 15.06 0.71 15.15
CA ALA A 138 14.66 1.21 13.83
C ALA A 138 13.24 0.76 13.46
N GLU A 139 12.90 -0.52 13.68
CA GLU A 139 11.56 -1.06 13.38
C GLU A 139 10.46 -0.38 14.21
N LEU A 140 10.68 -0.27 15.53
CA LEU A 140 9.71 0.38 16.43
C LEU A 140 9.49 1.85 16.08
N ASN A 141 10.55 2.59 15.75
CA ASN A 141 10.41 3.99 15.34
C ASN A 141 9.73 4.13 13.97
N LEU A 142 9.90 3.15 13.08
CA LEU A 142 9.19 3.14 11.80
C LEU A 142 7.69 2.93 12.00
N PHE A 143 7.29 1.97 12.85
CA PHE A 143 5.88 1.81 13.22
C PHE A 143 5.31 3.06 13.89
N ARG A 144 6.08 3.68 14.80
CA ARG A 144 5.68 4.93 15.46
C ARG A 144 5.47 6.06 14.45
N ALA A 145 6.37 6.20 13.47
CA ALA A 145 6.26 7.22 12.43
C ALA A 145 5.02 6.99 11.54
N ALA A 146 4.80 5.75 11.11
CA ALA A 146 3.65 5.38 10.30
C ALA A 146 2.33 5.70 11.01
N LEU A 147 2.18 5.35 12.30
CA LEU A 147 0.99 5.69 13.08
C LEU A 147 0.86 7.20 13.35
N THR A 148 1.97 7.94 13.46
CA THR A 148 1.93 9.41 13.61
C THR A 148 1.27 10.07 12.40
N PHE A 149 1.57 9.58 11.18
CA PHE A 149 0.95 10.08 9.95
C PHE A 149 -0.54 9.72 9.81
N ILE A 150 -0.99 8.67 10.51
CA ILE A 150 -2.39 8.24 10.55
C ILE A 150 -3.18 9.04 11.59
N GLN A 151 -2.60 9.26 12.77
CA GLN A 151 -3.30 9.81 13.93
C GLN A 151 -3.50 11.32 13.85
N ASP A 152 -2.49 12.07 13.40
CA ASP A 152 -2.47 13.53 13.56
C ASP A 152 -2.40 14.26 12.20
N GLU A 153 -3.24 15.28 12.06
CA GLU A 153 -3.37 16.11 10.87
C GLU A 153 -2.46 17.35 10.87
N ASN A 154 -1.77 17.63 11.98
CA ASN A 154 -0.98 18.84 12.10
C ASN A 154 0.45 18.71 11.51
N LEU A 155 1.00 19.86 11.11
CA LEU A 155 2.33 19.94 10.49
C LEU A 155 3.46 19.51 11.43
N ILE A 156 3.30 19.72 12.73
CA ILE A 156 4.31 19.38 13.75
C ILE A 156 4.48 17.86 13.81
N SER A 157 3.39 17.11 13.88
CA SER A 157 3.37 15.66 13.88
C SER A 157 3.88 15.08 12.55
N PHE A 158 3.62 15.74 11.43
CA PHE A 158 4.25 15.40 10.15
C PHE A 158 5.78 15.52 10.22
N ILE A 159 6.31 16.63 10.76
CA ILE A 159 7.76 16.83 10.93
C ILE A 159 8.34 15.79 11.88
N ARG A 160 7.70 15.53 13.02
CA ARG A 160 8.12 14.50 13.98
C ARG A 160 8.14 13.11 13.34
N GLY A 161 7.13 12.77 12.54
CA GLY A 161 7.08 11.53 11.76
C GLY A 161 8.25 11.43 10.79
N ALA A 162 8.53 12.50 10.03
CA ALA A 162 9.65 12.54 9.07
C ALA A 162 11.03 12.39 9.75
N LEU A 163 11.24 13.02 10.91
CA LEU A 163 12.47 12.87 11.69
C LEU A 163 12.67 11.41 12.16
N LYS A 164 11.60 10.74 12.60
CA LYS A 164 11.65 9.32 12.98
C LYS A 164 11.98 8.44 11.78
N VAL A 165 11.38 8.68 10.60
CA VAL A 165 11.69 7.96 9.35
C VAL A 165 13.17 8.12 8.98
N ARG A 166 13.70 9.35 9.08
CA ARG A 166 15.13 9.63 8.85
C ARG A 166 16.03 8.85 9.80
N LEU A 167 15.70 8.84 11.09
CA LEU A 167 16.46 8.09 12.09
C LEU A 167 16.49 6.60 11.75
N CYS A 168 15.34 6.01 11.40
CA CYS A 168 15.26 4.61 10.99
C CYS A 168 16.15 4.32 9.78
N TYR A 169 16.05 5.16 8.74
CA TYR A 169 16.85 5.04 7.53
C TYR A 169 18.36 5.08 7.81
N GLN A 170 18.80 6.00 8.67
CA GLN A 170 20.20 6.12 9.06
C GLN A 170 20.67 4.90 9.87
N THR A 171 19.88 4.42 10.84
CA THR A 171 20.21 3.22 11.61
C THR A 171 20.38 2.01 10.69
N TYR A 172 19.44 1.75 9.77
CA TYR A 172 19.57 0.66 8.81
C TYR A 172 20.82 0.77 7.94
N ASN A 173 21.10 1.95 7.39
CA ASN A 173 22.30 2.16 6.57
C ASN A 173 23.59 1.96 7.35
N ASN A 174 23.63 2.35 8.62
CA ASN A 174 24.78 2.12 9.47
C ASN A 174 24.96 0.62 9.77
N CYS A 175 23.87 -0.11 10.07
CA CYS A 175 23.91 -1.57 10.21
C CYS A 175 24.34 -2.27 8.92
N GLN A 176 23.88 -1.80 7.75
CA GLN A 176 24.30 -2.33 6.44
C GLN A 176 25.80 -2.12 6.22
N LYS A 177 26.36 -0.95 6.58
CA LYS A 177 27.82 -0.71 6.50
C LYS A 177 28.60 -1.69 7.38
N LEU A 178 28.10 -2.03 8.57
CA LEU A 178 28.73 -3.04 9.42
C LEU A 178 28.77 -4.41 8.73
N ILE A 179 27.66 -4.83 8.09
CA ILE A 179 27.59 -6.06 7.31
C ILE A 179 28.59 -6.02 6.14
N ASP A 180 28.61 -4.94 5.36
CA ASP A 180 29.43 -4.81 4.15
C ASP A 180 30.93 -4.75 4.46
N SER A 181 31.31 -4.14 5.59
CA SER A 181 32.71 -3.97 6.01
C SER A 181 33.40 -5.27 6.43
N LYS A 182 32.67 -6.40 6.54
CA LYS A 182 33.15 -7.68 7.12
C LYS A 182 33.74 -7.56 8.54
N THR A 183 33.52 -6.42 9.21
CA THR A 183 33.87 -6.22 10.63
C THR A 183 32.77 -6.68 11.58
N LEU A 184 31.67 -7.20 11.04
CA LEU A 184 30.55 -7.75 11.82
C LEU A 184 31.02 -8.96 12.65
N ASN A 185 31.13 -8.77 13.95
CA ASN A 185 31.38 -9.83 14.92
C ASN A 185 30.07 -10.20 15.62
N CYS A 186 29.14 -10.80 14.87
CA CYS A 186 27.88 -11.31 15.43
C CYS A 186 27.94 -12.84 15.49
N LYS A 187 27.98 -13.41 16.70
CA LYS A 187 28.22 -14.85 16.91
C LYS A 187 26.91 -15.63 16.97
N ASN A 188 25.91 -15.11 17.67
CA ASN A 188 24.60 -15.73 17.82
C ASN A 188 23.58 -15.00 16.94
N HIS A 189 22.73 -15.75 16.24
CA HIS A 189 21.60 -15.19 15.49
C HIS A 189 21.95 -14.13 14.43
N ALA A 190 23.17 -14.16 13.87
CA ALA A 190 23.62 -13.23 12.84
C ALA A 190 22.68 -13.15 11.62
N GLN A 191 22.07 -14.28 11.22
CA GLN A 191 21.10 -14.32 10.12
C GLN A 191 19.81 -13.56 10.45
N ASP A 192 19.39 -13.54 11.72
CA ASP A 192 18.22 -12.78 12.18
C ASP A 192 18.46 -11.28 12.15
N PHE A 193 19.67 -10.84 12.53
CA PHE A 193 20.12 -9.46 12.37
C PHE A 193 20.25 -9.06 10.89
N ILE A 194 20.97 -9.85 10.09
CA ILE A 194 21.16 -9.57 8.66
C ILE A 194 19.82 -9.51 7.92
N GLY A 195 18.93 -10.49 8.16
CA GLY A 195 17.60 -10.50 7.57
C GLY A 195 16.78 -9.25 7.92
N ALA A 196 16.92 -8.73 9.13
CA ALA A 196 16.28 -7.49 9.57
C ALA A 196 16.82 -6.25 8.86
N VAL A 197 18.14 -6.16 8.71
CA VAL A 197 18.78 -5.06 7.99
C VAL A 197 18.39 -5.08 6.51
N LEU A 198 18.41 -6.26 5.88
CA LEU A 198 18.02 -6.44 4.48
C LEU A 198 16.54 -6.10 4.24
N LEU A 199 15.65 -6.49 5.16
CA LEU A 199 14.24 -6.07 5.10
C LEU A 199 14.11 -4.54 5.15
N GLY A 200 14.75 -3.90 6.13
CA GLY A 200 14.68 -2.45 6.31
C GLY A 200 15.25 -1.66 5.13
N CYS A 201 16.51 -1.94 4.77
CA CYS A 201 17.15 -1.29 3.63
C CYS A 201 16.40 -1.56 2.31
N GLY A 202 15.95 -2.80 2.10
CA GLY A 202 15.19 -3.18 0.91
C GLY A 202 13.86 -2.41 0.81
N ALA A 203 13.12 -2.35 1.91
CA ALA A 203 11.87 -1.60 1.99
C ALA A 203 12.07 -0.09 1.78
N PHE A 204 13.12 0.51 2.36
CA PHE A 204 13.44 1.93 2.15
C PHE A 204 13.81 2.23 0.70
N ASN A 205 14.69 1.42 0.10
CA ASN A 205 15.10 1.59 -1.30
C ASN A 205 13.91 1.54 -2.26
N ILE A 206 12.99 0.58 -2.06
CA ILE A 206 11.78 0.47 -2.87
C ILE A 206 10.82 1.60 -2.57
N GLY A 207 10.50 1.86 -1.29
CA GLY A 207 9.54 2.88 -0.90
C GLY A 207 9.92 4.29 -1.38
N LEU A 208 11.19 4.66 -1.25
CA LEU A 208 11.71 5.94 -1.76
C LEU A 208 11.68 6.01 -3.29
N SER A 209 11.92 4.89 -3.99
CA SER A 209 11.88 4.86 -5.46
C SER A 209 10.48 5.08 -6.05
N LEU A 210 9.42 4.93 -5.24
CA LEU A 210 8.03 5.18 -5.63
C LEU A 210 7.61 6.64 -5.45
N LEU A 211 8.45 7.47 -4.81
CA LEU A 211 8.12 8.87 -4.59
C LEU A 211 8.25 9.68 -5.89
N PRO A 212 7.38 10.69 -6.10
CA PRO A 212 7.53 11.62 -7.21
C PRO A 212 8.92 12.26 -7.24
N PRO A 213 9.51 12.51 -8.43
CA PRO A 213 10.89 13.01 -8.55
C PRO A 213 11.20 14.27 -7.75
N LYS A 214 10.22 15.20 -7.64
CA LYS A 214 10.37 16.44 -6.85
C LYS A 214 10.51 16.18 -5.35
N ILE A 215 9.85 15.14 -4.84
CA ILE A 215 9.94 14.75 -3.42
C ILE A 215 11.24 13.99 -3.22
N LEU A 216 11.58 13.08 -4.14
CA LEU A 216 12.83 12.32 -4.08
C LEU A 216 14.05 13.24 -4.07
N SER A 217 14.13 14.22 -4.97
CA SER A 217 15.24 15.18 -5.02
C SER A 217 15.43 15.97 -3.72
N LEU A 218 14.33 16.30 -3.04
CA LEU A 218 14.38 16.99 -1.75
C LEU A 218 14.92 16.06 -0.65
N LEU A 219 14.50 14.78 -0.65
CA LEU A 219 14.98 13.80 0.33
C LEU A 219 16.44 13.43 0.10
N GLU A 220 16.87 13.34 -1.17
CA GLU A 220 18.26 13.10 -1.55
C GLU A 220 19.19 14.19 -1.04
N TRP A 221 18.79 15.46 -1.14
CA TRP A 221 19.55 16.58 -0.58
C TRP A 221 19.80 16.47 0.93
N ILE A 222 18.86 15.86 1.67
CA ILE A 222 18.99 15.67 3.13
C ILE A 222 19.74 14.35 3.45
N GLY A 223 20.09 13.54 2.44
CA GLY A 223 20.92 12.33 2.59
C GLY A 223 20.16 11.00 2.51
N PHE A 224 18.91 11.00 2.04
CA PHE A 224 18.29 9.74 1.59
C PHE A 224 18.88 9.31 0.25
N THR A 225 18.93 8.02 0.00
CA THR A 225 19.26 7.48 -1.32
C THR A 225 18.29 6.35 -1.63
N SER A 226 18.00 6.15 -2.90
CA SER A 226 17.11 5.08 -3.34
C SER A 226 17.68 4.37 -4.54
N ASP A 227 17.78 3.05 -4.46
CA ASP A 227 18.06 2.18 -5.59
C ASP A 227 17.08 1.00 -5.58
N LYS A 228 16.10 1.07 -6.49
CA LYS A 228 15.05 0.06 -6.62
C LYS A 228 15.60 -1.35 -6.88
N LYS A 229 16.62 -1.48 -7.74
CA LYS A 229 17.20 -2.79 -8.09
C LYS A 229 17.94 -3.37 -6.89
N LYS A 230 18.74 -2.54 -6.22
CA LYS A 230 19.40 -2.92 -4.96
C LYS A 230 18.38 -3.33 -3.90
N GLY A 231 17.31 -2.56 -3.74
CA GLY A 231 16.26 -2.86 -2.76
C GLY A 231 15.58 -4.20 -3.00
N LEU A 232 15.24 -4.52 -4.25
CA LEU A 232 14.69 -5.82 -4.62
C LEU A 232 15.69 -6.94 -4.35
N GLN A 233 16.97 -6.77 -4.69
CA GLN A 233 18.00 -7.77 -4.41
C GLN A 233 18.16 -8.03 -2.90
N GLN A 234 18.20 -6.97 -2.09
CA GLN A 234 18.28 -7.09 -0.63
C GLN A 234 17.13 -7.90 -0.05
N LEU A 235 15.90 -7.67 -0.53
CA LEU A 235 14.74 -8.46 -0.10
C LEU A 235 14.86 -9.92 -0.56
N LYS A 236 15.32 -10.20 -1.79
CA LYS A 236 15.54 -11.57 -2.28
C LYS A 236 16.57 -12.30 -1.41
N ASP A 237 17.68 -11.67 -1.10
CA ASP A 237 18.74 -12.23 -0.26
C ASP A 237 18.21 -12.49 1.16
N GLY A 238 17.48 -11.52 1.73
CA GLY A 238 16.85 -11.66 3.05
C GLY A 238 15.78 -12.74 3.11
N PHE A 239 15.06 -13.01 2.02
CA PHE A 239 14.08 -14.11 1.96
C PHE A 239 14.76 -15.48 1.85
N ASN A 240 15.77 -15.60 0.99
CA ASN A 240 16.45 -16.86 0.71
C ASN A 240 17.30 -17.35 1.89
N ASN A 241 17.71 -16.45 2.78
CA ASN A 241 18.36 -16.80 4.04
C ASN A 241 17.31 -17.17 5.10
N VAL A 242 17.55 -18.25 5.85
CA VAL A 242 16.65 -18.65 6.96
C VAL A 242 16.84 -17.69 8.12
N ASN A 243 15.82 -16.88 8.40
CA ASN A 243 15.79 -15.94 9.51
C ASN A 243 14.36 -15.68 9.98
N LEU A 244 14.24 -15.01 11.13
CA LEU A 244 12.97 -14.67 11.79
C LEU A 244 12.03 -13.85 10.88
N ARG A 245 12.58 -13.02 9.99
CA ARG A 245 11.83 -12.08 9.15
C ARG A 245 11.56 -12.60 7.75
N SER A 246 12.04 -13.78 7.35
CA SER A 246 11.85 -14.32 5.99
C SER A 246 10.36 -14.33 5.57
N SER A 247 9.44 -14.64 6.50
CA SER A 247 8.00 -14.65 6.20
C SER A 247 7.43 -13.24 5.99
N LEU A 248 7.89 -12.24 6.74
CA LEU A 248 7.52 -10.83 6.53
C LEU A 248 8.11 -10.27 5.23
N ILE A 249 9.36 -10.62 4.90
CA ILE A 249 10.00 -10.26 3.64
C ILE A 249 9.19 -10.81 2.46
N SER A 250 8.70 -12.05 2.55
CA SER A 250 7.83 -12.63 1.52
C SER A 250 6.55 -11.83 1.32
N LEU A 251 5.90 -11.34 2.40
CA LEU A 251 4.73 -10.47 2.29
C LEU A 251 5.06 -9.18 1.54
N PHE A 252 6.22 -8.58 1.84
CA PHE A 252 6.66 -7.36 1.16
C PHE A 252 6.88 -7.60 -0.34
N ILE A 253 7.63 -8.64 -0.70
CA ILE A 253 7.92 -8.96 -2.10
C ILE A 253 6.63 -9.27 -2.86
N LEU A 254 5.74 -10.09 -2.29
CA LEU A 254 4.46 -10.43 -2.91
C LEU A 254 3.55 -9.20 -3.03
N GLY A 255 3.41 -8.40 -1.97
CA GLY A 255 2.63 -7.17 -1.95
C GLY A 255 3.13 -6.15 -2.97
N TYR A 256 4.46 -5.97 -3.05
CA TYR A 256 5.06 -5.08 -4.03
C TYR A 256 4.73 -5.52 -5.46
N ASN A 257 5.02 -6.78 -5.80
CA ASN A 257 4.87 -7.27 -7.18
C ASN A 257 3.42 -7.50 -7.63
N LEU A 258 2.50 -7.84 -6.71
CA LEU A 258 1.11 -8.17 -7.05
C LEU A 258 0.13 -7.01 -6.88
N PHE A 259 0.46 -6.04 -6.02
CA PHE A 259 -0.39 -4.89 -5.73
C PHE A 259 0.28 -3.57 -6.09
N VAL A 260 1.46 -3.26 -5.54
CA VAL A 260 2.04 -1.91 -5.68
C VAL A 260 2.37 -1.58 -7.13
N THR A 261 3.06 -2.47 -7.85
CA THR A 261 3.40 -2.28 -9.28
C THR A 261 2.16 -2.09 -10.15
N VAL A 262 1.06 -2.75 -9.82
CA VAL A 262 -0.23 -2.63 -10.53
C VAL A 262 -0.90 -1.30 -10.21
N HIS A 263 -1.04 -0.95 -8.92
CA HIS A 263 -1.73 0.28 -8.52
C HIS A 263 -0.97 1.54 -8.92
N VAL A 264 0.37 1.50 -8.88
CA VAL A 264 1.23 2.61 -9.35
C VAL A 264 1.34 2.60 -10.88
N GLY A 265 1.07 1.47 -11.54
CA GLY A 265 1.15 1.32 -12.98
C GLY A 265 2.59 1.29 -13.51
N THR A 266 3.54 0.71 -12.76
CA THR A 266 4.96 0.61 -13.19
C THR A 266 5.23 -0.57 -14.12
N HIS A 267 4.30 -1.53 -14.24
CA HIS A 267 4.36 -2.67 -15.15
C HIS A 267 5.63 -3.54 -15.06
N ASP A 268 6.38 -3.46 -13.96
CA ASP A 268 7.67 -4.12 -13.77
C ASP A 268 7.65 -5.18 -12.66
N ALA A 269 6.50 -5.84 -12.50
CA ALA A 269 6.33 -6.95 -11.57
C ALA A 269 7.17 -8.17 -11.98
N ASP A 270 7.94 -8.72 -11.05
CA ASP A 270 8.67 -9.98 -11.20
C ASP A 270 7.74 -11.17 -10.90
N LEU A 271 6.83 -11.46 -11.84
CA LEU A 271 5.85 -12.54 -11.69
C LEU A 271 6.49 -13.94 -11.71
N GLU A 272 7.68 -14.07 -12.30
CA GLU A 272 8.47 -15.30 -12.29
C GLU A 272 8.91 -15.62 -10.85
N TYR A 273 9.52 -14.65 -10.17
CA TYR A 273 9.95 -14.85 -8.79
C TYR A 273 8.77 -14.98 -7.81
N VAL A 274 7.65 -14.29 -8.06
CA VAL A 274 6.39 -14.54 -7.34
C VAL A 274 5.97 -16.01 -7.46
N GLY A 275 6.10 -16.60 -8.66
CA GLY A 275 5.82 -18.02 -8.92
C GLY A 275 6.73 -18.99 -8.16
N ILE A 276 7.86 -18.53 -7.63
CA ILE A 276 8.79 -19.32 -6.80
C ILE A 276 8.48 -19.16 -5.31
N ILE A 277 8.23 -17.92 -4.84
CA ILE A 277 8.01 -17.64 -3.42
C ILE A 277 6.66 -18.18 -2.96
N LEU A 278 5.60 -17.86 -3.71
CA LEU A 278 4.24 -18.08 -3.23
C LEU A 278 3.94 -19.56 -2.93
N PRO A 279 4.33 -20.54 -3.78
CA PRO A 279 4.17 -21.96 -3.44
C PRO A 279 4.91 -22.37 -2.17
N LYS A 280 6.16 -21.91 -1.97
CA LYS A 280 6.94 -22.20 -0.75
C LYS A 280 6.24 -21.67 0.51
N MET A 281 5.62 -20.49 0.41
CA MET A 281 4.88 -19.91 1.54
C MET A 281 3.57 -20.62 1.82
N LEU A 282 2.86 -21.07 0.76
CA LEU A 282 1.65 -21.89 0.91
C LEU A 282 1.97 -23.29 1.47
N GLU A 283 3.12 -23.87 1.14
CA GLU A 283 3.58 -25.13 1.74
C GLU A 283 3.90 -24.94 3.22
N LYS A 284 4.61 -23.86 3.57
CA LYS A 284 4.94 -23.53 4.97
C LYS A 284 3.70 -23.16 5.79
N PHE A 285 2.74 -22.47 5.19
CA PHE A 285 1.54 -21.95 5.84
C PHE A 285 0.28 -22.33 5.05
N PRO A 286 -0.16 -23.61 5.11
CA PRO A 286 -1.21 -24.16 4.25
C PRO A 286 -2.59 -23.53 4.44
N ASN A 287 -2.80 -22.83 5.56
CA ASN A 287 -4.02 -22.08 5.86
C ASN A 287 -3.79 -20.56 5.95
N GLY A 288 -2.59 -20.05 5.66
CA GLY A 288 -2.27 -18.64 5.86
C GLY A 288 -3.05 -17.70 4.94
N VAL A 289 -3.92 -16.86 5.51
CA VAL A 289 -4.83 -16.00 4.72
C VAL A 289 -4.09 -15.08 3.75
N PHE A 290 -2.95 -14.52 4.17
CA PHE A 290 -2.14 -13.63 3.34
C PHE A 290 -1.73 -14.28 2.03
N PHE A 291 -1.28 -15.54 2.10
CA PHE A 291 -0.80 -16.27 0.93
C PHE A 291 -1.94 -16.71 0.02
N TYR A 292 -3.13 -17.01 0.56
CA TYR A 292 -4.31 -17.22 -0.28
C TYR A 292 -4.77 -15.93 -0.98
N LEU A 293 -4.73 -14.78 -0.29
CA LEU A 293 -5.01 -13.48 -0.90
C LEU A 293 -4.06 -13.22 -2.08
N TYR A 294 -2.75 -13.43 -1.88
CA TYR A 294 -1.75 -13.29 -2.95
C TYR A 294 -1.95 -14.32 -4.07
N ALA A 295 -2.31 -15.56 -3.76
CA ALA A 295 -2.60 -16.59 -4.76
C ALA A 295 -3.79 -16.20 -5.64
N GLY A 296 -4.89 -15.76 -5.04
CA GLY A 296 -6.03 -15.28 -5.81
C GLY A 296 -5.70 -14.01 -6.62
N ARG A 297 -4.80 -13.15 -6.12
CA ARG A 297 -4.34 -11.98 -6.88
C ARG A 297 -3.48 -12.38 -8.08
N LEU A 298 -2.59 -13.36 -7.93
CA LEU A 298 -1.80 -13.89 -9.04
C LEU A 298 -2.68 -14.49 -10.13
N GLU A 299 -3.72 -15.24 -9.75
CA GLU A 299 -4.67 -15.83 -10.71
C GLU A 299 -5.47 -14.74 -11.45
N GLN A 300 -5.88 -13.65 -10.79
CA GLN A 300 -6.48 -12.49 -11.48
C GLN A 300 -5.55 -11.88 -12.52
N LEU A 301 -4.28 -11.66 -12.18
CA LEU A 301 -3.30 -11.09 -13.12
C LEU A 301 -2.99 -12.03 -14.29
N LYS A 302 -3.22 -13.34 -14.12
CA LYS A 302 -3.19 -14.34 -15.18
C LYS A 302 -4.49 -14.44 -15.99
N GLY A 303 -5.52 -13.68 -15.63
CA GLY A 303 -6.83 -13.71 -16.29
C GLY A 303 -7.73 -14.89 -15.89
N ASN A 304 -7.35 -15.65 -14.86
CA ASN A 304 -8.07 -16.82 -14.34
C ASN A 304 -9.06 -16.41 -13.25
N PHE A 305 -10.11 -15.69 -13.62
CA PHE A 305 -11.02 -15.04 -12.66
C PHE A 305 -11.82 -16.02 -11.80
N GLU A 306 -12.21 -17.18 -12.34
CA GLU A 306 -12.92 -18.24 -11.61
C GLU A 306 -12.06 -18.79 -10.47
N LYS A 307 -10.83 -19.20 -10.78
CA LYS A 307 -9.88 -19.71 -9.80
C LYS A 307 -9.50 -18.64 -8.77
N ALA A 308 -9.34 -17.39 -9.21
CA ALA A 308 -9.11 -16.27 -8.32
C ALA A 308 -10.26 -16.07 -7.32
N HIS A 309 -11.50 -16.16 -7.80
CA HIS A 309 -12.70 -16.06 -6.98
C HIS A 309 -12.75 -17.18 -5.94
N GLU A 310 -12.61 -18.44 -6.34
CA GLU A 310 -12.59 -19.60 -5.42
C GLU A 310 -11.51 -19.45 -4.34
N THR A 311 -10.30 -19.06 -4.74
CA THR A 311 -9.15 -18.90 -3.84
C THR A 311 -9.39 -17.79 -2.81
N LYS A 312 -9.94 -16.64 -3.24
CA LYS A 312 -10.26 -15.50 -2.37
C LYS A 312 -11.46 -15.74 -1.48
N GLN A 313 -12.46 -16.46 -1.97
CA GLN A 313 -13.59 -16.87 -1.15
C GLN A 313 -13.11 -17.78 -0.02
N LYS A 314 -12.26 -18.77 -0.33
CA LYS A 314 -11.60 -19.61 0.69
C LYS A 314 -10.83 -18.75 1.69
N ALA A 315 -10.00 -17.82 1.23
CA ALA A 315 -9.25 -16.91 2.09
C ALA A 315 -10.16 -16.13 3.06
N ALA A 316 -11.27 -15.59 2.56
CA ALA A 316 -12.23 -14.84 3.37
C ALA A 316 -12.91 -15.71 4.43
N THR A 317 -13.14 -17.00 4.15
CA THR A 317 -13.75 -17.96 5.10
C THR A 317 -12.77 -18.53 6.13
N LEU A 318 -11.46 -18.47 5.86
CA LEU A 318 -10.44 -18.91 6.82
C LEU A 318 -10.30 -17.94 8.01
N GLN A 319 -11.00 -16.81 7.97
CA GLN A 319 -10.87 -15.71 8.92
C GLN A 319 -12.16 -15.43 9.67
N ASN A 320 -12.20 -15.88 10.93
CA ASN A 320 -13.31 -15.61 11.84
C ASN A 320 -12.96 -14.54 12.88
N ASP A 321 -11.68 -14.41 13.25
CA ASP A 321 -11.26 -13.56 14.37
C ASP A 321 -10.97 -12.12 13.94
N TRP A 322 -10.30 -11.93 12.79
CA TRP A 322 -9.94 -10.60 12.24
C TRP A 322 -10.63 -10.34 10.91
N LYS A 323 -11.85 -9.80 10.97
CA LYS A 323 -12.70 -9.47 9.80
C LYS A 323 -12.00 -8.58 8.76
N GLN A 324 -11.01 -7.78 9.15
CA GLN A 324 -10.29 -6.87 8.29
C GLN A 324 -9.49 -7.63 7.21
N PHE A 325 -9.03 -8.85 7.47
CA PHE A 325 -8.43 -9.69 6.43
C PHE A 325 -9.46 -10.17 5.42
N SER A 326 -10.68 -10.49 5.88
CA SER A 326 -11.81 -10.78 5.01
C SER A 326 -12.18 -9.55 4.17
N HIS A 327 -12.09 -8.32 4.71
CA HIS A 327 -12.30 -7.08 3.95
C HIS A 327 -11.30 -6.92 2.79
N ALA A 328 -10.01 -7.24 2.99
CA ALA A 328 -9.04 -7.24 1.89
C ALA A 328 -9.42 -8.25 0.79
N CYS A 329 -9.96 -9.41 1.17
CA CYS A 329 -10.47 -10.39 0.20
C CYS A 329 -11.73 -9.89 -0.51
N TYR A 330 -12.66 -9.24 0.20
CA TYR A 330 -13.89 -8.69 -0.37
C TYR A 330 -13.61 -7.55 -1.36
N TRP A 331 -12.64 -6.68 -1.06
CA TRP A 331 -12.17 -5.66 -1.99
C TRP A 331 -11.73 -6.27 -3.33
N GLU A 332 -10.98 -7.37 -3.25
CA GLU A 332 -10.50 -8.04 -4.44
C GLU A 332 -11.58 -8.84 -5.17
N LEU A 333 -12.52 -9.45 -4.45
CA LEU A 333 -13.68 -10.15 -5.02
C LEU A 333 -14.62 -9.18 -5.75
N MET A 334 -14.86 -8.00 -5.18
CA MET A 334 -15.60 -6.91 -5.81
C MET A 334 -15.04 -6.58 -7.20
N TRP A 335 -13.73 -6.43 -7.33
CA TRP A 335 -13.10 -6.18 -8.63
C TRP A 335 -13.18 -7.38 -9.58
N CYS A 336 -13.04 -8.61 -9.08
CA CYS A 336 -13.32 -9.83 -9.87
C CYS A 336 -14.72 -9.78 -10.51
N HIS A 337 -15.75 -9.47 -9.71
CA HIS A 337 -17.13 -9.37 -10.19
C HIS A 337 -17.32 -8.23 -11.18
N ALA A 338 -16.79 -7.04 -10.87
CA ALA A 338 -16.86 -5.87 -11.75
C ALA A 338 -16.22 -6.15 -13.13
N THR A 339 -15.05 -6.78 -13.18
CA THR A 339 -14.39 -7.15 -14.44
C THR A 339 -15.19 -8.17 -15.25
N LEU A 340 -16.00 -9.00 -14.59
CA LEU A 340 -16.88 -9.99 -15.21
C LEU A 340 -18.30 -9.46 -15.51
N PHE A 341 -18.54 -8.15 -15.42
CA PHE A 341 -19.87 -7.53 -15.60
C PHE A 341 -20.93 -8.01 -14.58
N LYS A 342 -20.52 -8.60 -13.47
CA LYS A 342 -21.39 -9.03 -12.36
C LYS A 342 -21.63 -7.86 -11.42
N TRP A 343 -22.34 -6.86 -11.93
CA TRP A 343 -22.44 -5.54 -11.30
C TRP A 343 -23.19 -5.55 -9.97
N GLN A 344 -24.22 -6.39 -9.83
CA GLN A 344 -24.96 -6.51 -8.57
C GLN A 344 -24.06 -7.07 -7.46
N GLU A 345 -23.35 -8.16 -7.73
CA GLU A 345 -22.46 -8.78 -6.74
C GLU A 345 -21.29 -7.86 -6.39
N ALA A 346 -20.77 -7.09 -7.36
CA ALA A 346 -19.78 -6.06 -7.09
C ALA A 346 -20.34 -4.95 -6.17
N ALA A 347 -21.58 -4.50 -6.42
CA ALA A 347 -22.26 -3.53 -5.55
C ALA A 347 -22.47 -4.07 -4.13
N ASP A 348 -22.84 -5.34 -3.99
CA ASP A 348 -23.06 -5.99 -2.68
C ASP A 348 -21.76 -6.06 -1.85
N TYR A 349 -20.62 -6.38 -2.48
CA TYR A 349 -19.32 -6.32 -1.80
C TYR A 349 -18.91 -4.89 -1.45
N ALA A 350 -19.16 -3.92 -2.32
CA ALA A 350 -18.90 -2.50 -2.04
C ALA A 350 -19.73 -2.01 -0.85
N ASP A 351 -21.02 -2.39 -0.78
CA ASP A 351 -21.91 -2.08 0.34
C ASP A 351 -21.43 -2.73 1.65
N LYS A 352 -21.01 -4.00 1.58
CA LYS A 352 -20.44 -4.70 2.75
C LYS A 352 -19.21 -3.98 3.29
N LEU A 353 -18.27 -3.58 2.42
CA LEU A 353 -17.09 -2.81 2.81
C LEU A 353 -17.47 -1.43 3.35
N ARG A 354 -18.43 -0.74 2.73
CA ARG A 354 -18.93 0.56 3.19
C ARG A 354 -19.49 0.50 4.62
N LYS A 355 -20.22 -0.58 4.93
CA LYS A 355 -20.83 -0.81 6.25
C LYS A 355 -19.82 -1.25 7.31
N GLU A 356 -18.87 -2.11 6.95
CA GLU A 356 -18.02 -2.80 7.92
C GLU A 356 -16.60 -2.23 8.07
N SER A 357 -16.07 -1.54 7.06
CA SER A 357 -14.68 -1.07 7.00
C SER A 357 -14.56 0.45 7.20
N ASN A 358 -13.48 0.87 7.87
CA ASN A 358 -13.14 2.28 8.08
C ASN A 358 -12.04 2.79 7.14
N TRP A 359 -11.58 1.99 6.17
CA TRP A 359 -10.40 2.35 5.35
C TRP A 359 -10.67 3.48 4.34
N SER A 360 -11.81 3.42 3.63
CA SER A 360 -12.24 4.51 2.74
C SER A 360 -13.74 4.41 2.43
N LYS A 361 -14.58 4.82 3.39
CA LYS A 361 -16.04 4.80 3.23
C LYS A 361 -16.50 5.61 2.01
N CYS A 362 -15.84 6.74 1.74
CA CYS A 362 -16.09 7.55 0.55
C CYS A 362 -15.89 6.75 -0.75
N THR A 363 -14.80 5.99 -0.86
CA THR A 363 -14.52 5.15 -2.03
C THR A 363 -15.55 4.04 -2.17
N TYR A 364 -15.81 3.29 -1.10
CA TYR A 364 -16.78 2.18 -1.14
C TYR A 364 -18.19 2.67 -1.53
N THR A 365 -18.60 3.85 -1.04
CA THR A 365 -19.88 4.48 -1.38
C THR A 365 -19.98 4.82 -2.87
N TYR A 366 -18.94 5.42 -3.44
CA TYR A 366 -18.93 5.69 -4.88
C TYR A 366 -18.97 4.41 -5.70
N LEU A 367 -18.16 3.41 -5.33
CA LEU A 367 -18.09 2.13 -6.04
C LEU A 367 -19.43 1.40 -6.02
N GLN A 368 -20.11 1.35 -4.88
CA GLN A 368 -21.48 0.84 -4.79
C GLN A 368 -22.41 1.57 -5.76
N ALA A 369 -22.42 2.91 -5.74
CA ALA A 369 -23.27 3.71 -6.60
C ALA A 369 -23.03 3.45 -8.09
N VAL A 370 -21.77 3.38 -8.54
CA VAL A 370 -21.45 3.17 -9.96
C VAL A 370 -21.64 1.72 -10.40
N PHE A 371 -21.50 0.74 -9.51
CA PHE A 371 -21.85 -0.64 -9.84
C PHE A 371 -23.37 -0.81 -9.97
N LEU A 372 -24.16 -0.24 -9.05
CA LEU A 372 -25.62 -0.18 -9.19
C LEU A 372 -26.05 0.54 -10.47
N TYR A 373 -25.37 1.63 -10.84
CA TYR A 373 -25.61 2.35 -12.09
C TYR A 373 -25.44 1.45 -13.32
N MET A 374 -24.48 0.53 -13.28
CA MET A 374 -24.18 -0.35 -14.40
C MET A 374 -25.07 -1.59 -14.49
N VAL A 375 -25.92 -1.88 -13.48
CA VAL A 375 -26.83 -3.04 -13.50
C VAL A 375 -27.79 -2.99 -14.69
N ASP A 376 -28.32 -1.81 -15.02
CA ASP A 376 -29.17 -1.55 -16.18
C ASP A 376 -28.53 -0.58 -17.19
N GLY A 377 -27.29 -0.15 -16.92
CA GLY A 377 -26.47 0.69 -17.80
C GLY A 377 -26.80 2.19 -17.76
N ASN A 378 -27.84 2.60 -17.02
CA ASN A 378 -28.26 3.99 -16.89
C ASN A 378 -28.71 4.38 -15.47
N GLY A 379 -28.66 3.43 -14.52
CA GLY A 379 -28.97 3.64 -13.11
C GLY A 379 -30.44 3.86 -12.79
N LEU A 380 -31.38 3.63 -13.71
CA LEU A 380 -32.81 3.86 -13.47
C LEU A 380 -33.37 2.91 -12.41
N LYS A 381 -32.96 1.64 -12.44
CA LYS A 381 -33.41 0.59 -11.51
C LYS A 381 -33.07 0.90 -10.05
N HIS A 382 -31.93 1.55 -9.81
CA HIS A 382 -31.41 1.86 -8.46
C HIS A 382 -31.27 3.36 -8.21
N LYS A 383 -32.02 4.19 -8.96
CA LYS A 383 -31.82 5.65 -9.00
C LYS A 383 -31.84 6.32 -7.62
N GLU A 384 -32.84 6.00 -6.80
CA GLU A 384 -32.97 6.61 -5.46
C GLU A 384 -31.77 6.28 -4.56
N GLU A 385 -31.32 5.03 -4.60
CA GLU A 385 -30.15 4.55 -3.84
C GLU A 385 -28.86 5.22 -4.33
N ILE A 386 -28.64 5.27 -5.65
CA ILE A 386 -27.48 5.93 -6.27
C ILE A 386 -27.43 7.41 -5.85
N VAL A 387 -28.56 8.13 -5.96
CA VAL A 387 -28.65 9.54 -5.58
C VAL A 387 -28.35 9.74 -4.09
N ALA A 388 -28.86 8.87 -3.22
CA ALA A 388 -28.59 8.93 -1.79
C ALA A 388 -27.10 8.74 -1.47
N LEU A 389 -26.49 7.68 -2.03
CA LEU A 389 -25.07 7.37 -1.86
C LEU A 389 -24.18 8.54 -2.32
N LEU A 390 -24.41 9.06 -3.53
CA LEU A 390 -23.59 10.14 -4.10
C LEU A 390 -23.72 11.47 -3.32
N LYS A 391 -24.88 11.75 -2.73
CA LYS A 391 -25.08 12.92 -1.85
C LYS A 391 -24.36 12.79 -0.51
N GLU A 392 -24.27 11.59 0.04
CA GLU A 392 -23.61 11.33 1.33
C GLU A 392 -22.08 11.47 1.23
N MET A 393 -21.49 11.09 0.09
CA MET A 393 -20.03 10.99 -0.12
C MET A 393 -19.17 12.15 0.43
N PRO A 394 -19.51 13.44 0.25
CA PRO A 394 -18.67 14.53 0.73
C PRO A 394 -18.45 14.51 2.26
N SER A 395 -19.40 13.97 3.02
CA SER A 395 -19.33 13.83 4.49
C SER A 395 -18.44 12.67 4.94
N LEU A 396 -18.17 11.70 4.06
CA LEU A 396 -17.40 10.49 4.33
C LEU A 396 -15.91 10.63 3.97
N LYS A 397 -15.50 11.80 3.47
CA LYS A 397 -14.13 12.05 3.01
C LYS A 397 -13.14 12.02 4.18
N GLN A 398 -12.11 11.20 4.04
CA GLN A 398 -11.08 11.02 5.04
C GLN A 398 -9.81 11.82 4.68
N ARG A 399 -8.95 12.00 5.68
CA ARG A 399 -7.63 12.61 5.55
C ARG A 399 -6.56 11.63 5.99
N PHE A 400 -5.41 11.71 5.34
CA PHE A 400 -4.19 11.00 5.68
C PHE A 400 -3.06 12.02 5.75
N ALA A 401 -2.32 12.05 6.86
CA ALA A 401 -1.31 13.08 7.14
C ALA A 401 -1.84 14.52 6.90
N GLY A 402 -3.06 14.81 7.38
CA GLY A 402 -3.73 16.11 7.23
C GLY A 402 -4.17 16.48 5.81
N LYS A 403 -3.93 15.63 4.81
CA LYS A 403 -4.37 15.86 3.42
C LYS A 403 -5.48 14.90 3.03
N SER A 404 -6.47 15.38 2.28
CA SER A 404 -7.49 14.47 1.75
C SER A 404 -6.90 13.56 0.68
N ILE A 405 -7.34 12.30 0.69
CA ILE A 405 -6.86 11.27 -0.22
C ILE A 405 -7.16 11.70 -1.67
N PRO A 406 -6.16 11.71 -2.58
CA PRO A 406 -6.36 12.16 -3.96
C PRO A 406 -7.50 11.43 -4.69
N MET A 407 -7.61 10.12 -4.45
CA MET A 407 -8.66 9.31 -5.08
C MET A 407 -10.06 9.73 -4.62
N GLU A 408 -10.30 9.90 -3.32
CA GLU A 408 -11.60 10.37 -2.82
C GLU A 408 -11.98 11.75 -3.38
N LYS A 409 -11.00 12.66 -3.55
CA LYS A 409 -11.26 13.95 -4.21
C LYS A 409 -11.68 13.76 -5.67
N PHE A 410 -11.08 12.81 -6.39
CA PHE A 410 -11.46 12.48 -7.75
C PHE A 410 -12.89 11.93 -7.79
N LEU A 411 -13.23 10.96 -6.94
CA LEU A 411 -14.57 10.37 -6.87
C LEU A 411 -15.66 11.40 -6.51
N ILE A 412 -15.39 12.32 -5.58
CA ILE A 412 -16.34 13.39 -5.22
C ILE A 412 -16.59 14.34 -6.41
N ARG A 413 -15.57 14.60 -7.25
CA ARG A 413 -15.77 15.38 -8.48
C ARG A 413 -16.65 14.63 -9.47
N LYS A 414 -16.49 13.31 -9.60
CA LYS A 414 -17.36 12.47 -10.45
C LYS A 414 -18.80 12.43 -9.93
N ALA A 415 -18.99 12.31 -8.62
CA ALA A 415 -20.31 12.40 -7.98
C ALA A 415 -20.98 13.76 -8.27
N ARG A 416 -20.22 14.86 -8.28
CA ARG A 416 -20.74 16.17 -8.70
C ARG A 416 -21.10 16.21 -10.19
N LYS A 417 -20.23 15.68 -11.05
CA LYS A 417 -20.46 15.58 -12.51
C LYS A 417 -21.79 14.88 -12.82
N TYR A 418 -22.12 13.81 -12.09
CA TYR A 418 -23.40 13.10 -12.21
C TYR A 418 -24.60 14.04 -12.07
N PHE A 419 -24.67 14.84 -11.00
CA PHE A 419 -25.78 15.78 -10.80
C PHE A 419 -25.79 16.93 -11.82
N GLU A 420 -24.61 17.45 -12.18
CA GLU A 420 -24.47 18.51 -13.19
C GLU A 420 -24.86 18.05 -14.60
N GLN A 421 -24.78 16.74 -14.88
CA GLN A 421 -25.16 16.13 -16.15
C GLN A 421 -26.56 15.47 -16.09
N GLN A 422 -27.44 15.97 -15.22
CA GLN A 422 -28.81 15.45 -15.11
C GLN A 422 -28.85 13.94 -14.81
N GLU A 423 -28.04 13.51 -13.84
CA GLU A 423 -27.99 12.13 -13.35
C GLU A 423 -27.43 11.13 -14.38
N TYR A 424 -26.53 11.60 -15.24
CA TYR A 424 -25.85 10.80 -16.25
C TYR A 424 -24.34 10.71 -15.99
N LEU A 425 -23.79 9.51 -16.18
CA LEU A 425 -22.37 9.26 -16.33
C LEU A 425 -22.14 8.22 -17.43
N LEU A 426 -21.12 8.43 -18.25
CA LEU A 426 -20.69 7.47 -19.25
C LEU A 426 -19.83 6.37 -18.62
N LEU A 427 -20.32 5.13 -18.64
CA LEU A 427 -19.58 3.93 -18.20
C LEU A 427 -18.81 4.10 -16.87
N PRO A 428 -19.43 4.62 -15.80
CA PRO A 428 -18.69 5.05 -14.61
C PRO A 428 -17.92 3.93 -13.90
N ALA A 429 -18.40 2.69 -13.93
CA ALA A 429 -17.64 1.56 -13.36
C ALA A 429 -16.40 1.20 -14.21
N HIS A 430 -16.48 1.32 -15.54
CA HIS A 430 -15.33 1.05 -16.41
C HIS A 430 -14.25 2.10 -16.27
N GLU A 431 -14.65 3.37 -16.10
CA GLU A 431 -13.73 4.44 -15.72
C GLU A 431 -12.98 4.09 -14.42
N MET A 432 -13.66 3.48 -13.44
CA MET A 432 -12.99 3.03 -12.21
C MET A 432 -12.10 1.81 -12.42
N ILE A 433 -12.49 0.85 -13.28
CA ILE A 433 -11.61 -0.26 -13.68
C ILE A 433 -10.32 0.30 -14.30
N TYR A 434 -10.41 1.31 -15.16
CA TYR A 434 -9.22 2.01 -15.70
C TYR A 434 -8.43 2.71 -14.59
N ALA A 435 -9.09 3.53 -13.76
CA ALA A 435 -8.42 4.33 -12.73
C ALA A 435 -7.67 3.49 -11.68
N TRP A 436 -8.09 2.25 -11.44
CA TRP A 436 -7.39 1.28 -10.57
C TRP A 436 -6.42 0.36 -11.31
N ASN A 437 -6.06 0.67 -12.56
CA ASN A 437 -5.23 -0.15 -13.44
C ASN A 437 -5.75 -1.60 -13.60
N GLY A 438 -7.05 -1.81 -13.44
CA GLY A 438 -7.70 -3.12 -13.54
C GLY A 438 -7.67 -3.70 -14.95
N LEU A 439 -7.56 -2.86 -15.99
CA LEU A 439 -7.49 -3.32 -17.38
C LEU A 439 -6.26 -4.20 -17.65
N VAL A 440 -5.19 -4.12 -16.84
CA VAL A 440 -4.03 -5.02 -16.97
C VAL A 440 -4.44 -6.50 -16.82
N MET A 441 -5.49 -6.80 -16.06
CA MET A 441 -6.01 -8.15 -15.87
C MET A 441 -6.68 -8.70 -17.14
N LEU A 442 -7.12 -7.82 -18.04
CA LEU A 442 -7.72 -8.19 -19.32
C LEU A 442 -6.68 -8.63 -20.36
N LYS A 443 -5.40 -8.37 -20.11
CA LYS A 443 -4.31 -8.71 -21.05
C LYS A 443 -4.30 -10.21 -21.38
N GLN A 444 -4.51 -11.06 -20.38
CA GLN A 444 -4.41 -12.51 -20.53
C GLN A 444 -5.73 -13.19 -20.92
N ASN A 445 -6.88 -12.51 -20.82
CA ASN A 445 -8.18 -13.09 -21.13
C ASN A 445 -8.86 -12.34 -22.30
N LYS A 446 -8.73 -12.89 -23.52
CA LYS A 446 -9.26 -12.27 -24.74
C LYS A 446 -10.78 -12.16 -24.73
N GLU A 447 -11.49 -13.19 -24.30
CA GLU A 447 -12.95 -13.19 -24.32
C GLU A 447 -13.53 -12.04 -23.48
N ILE A 448 -13.04 -11.89 -22.25
CA ILE A 448 -13.50 -10.81 -21.36
C ILE A 448 -13.09 -9.45 -21.95
N ARG A 449 -11.84 -9.32 -22.43
CA ARG A 449 -11.37 -8.08 -23.07
C ARG A 449 -12.24 -7.67 -24.26
N ASP A 450 -12.61 -8.61 -25.11
CA ASP A 450 -13.44 -8.36 -26.29
C ASP A 450 -14.85 -7.89 -25.88
N LYS A 451 -15.41 -8.42 -24.78
CA LYS A 451 -16.70 -7.94 -24.22
C LYS A 451 -16.61 -6.49 -23.74
N HIS A 452 -15.52 -6.11 -23.04
CA HIS A 452 -15.26 -4.72 -22.64
C HIS A 452 -15.14 -3.80 -23.86
N LEU A 453 -14.36 -4.21 -24.86
CA LEU A 453 -14.19 -3.43 -26.09
C LEU A 453 -15.50 -3.26 -26.86
N GLN A 454 -16.31 -4.31 -26.95
CA GLN A 454 -17.63 -4.26 -27.62
C GLN A 454 -18.57 -3.26 -26.94
N LEU A 455 -18.66 -3.26 -25.60
CA LEU A 455 -19.48 -2.29 -24.88
C LEU A 455 -19.00 -0.86 -25.12
N ILE A 456 -17.68 -0.62 -25.10
CA ILE A 456 -17.11 0.70 -25.37
C ILE A 456 -17.48 1.17 -26.78
N ILE A 457 -17.35 0.30 -27.80
CA ILE A 457 -17.73 0.62 -29.18
C ILE A 457 -19.23 0.91 -29.30
N GLN A 458 -20.08 0.14 -28.62
CA GLN A 458 -21.53 0.40 -28.61
C GLN A 458 -21.85 1.78 -28.04
N GLN A 459 -21.22 2.18 -26.94
CA GLN A 459 -21.43 3.51 -26.35
C GLN A 459 -20.84 4.63 -27.21
N GLN A 460 -19.76 4.37 -27.93
CA GLN A 460 -19.21 5.31 -28.92
C GLN A 460 -20.23 5.62 -30.02
N ASN A 461 -20.84 4.60 -30.61
CA ASN A 461 -21.86 4.80 -31.65
C ASN A 461 -23.06 5.60 -31.12
N VAL A 462 -23.52 5.30 -29.90
CA VAL A 462 -24.62 6.05 -29.25
C VAL A 462 -24.24 7.53 -29.04
N LEU A 463 -22.99 7.81 -28.68
CA LEU A 463 -22.52 9.18 -28.46
C LEU A 463 -22.41 9.95 -29.78
N GLU A 464 -21.91 9.31 -30.84
CA GLU A 464 -21.81 9.88 -32.18
C GLU A 464 -23.20 10.25 -32.73
N GLU A 465 -24.17 9.34 -32.62
CA GLU A 465 -25.56 9.62 -33.02
C GLU A 465 -26.19 10.79 -32.23
N LYS A 466 -25.85 10.93 -30.93
CA LYS A 466 -26.33 12.05 -30.12
C LYS A 466 -25.69 13.37 -30.56
N LYS A 467 -24.39 13.37 -30.88
CA LYS A 467 -23.66 14.56 -31.31
C LYS A 467 -24.17 15.09 -32.65
N GLU A 468 -24.54 14.20 -33.57
CA GLU A 468 -25.17 14.57 -34.84
C GLU A 468 -26.56 15.22 -34.65
N LYS A 469 -27.34 14.74 -33.68
CA LYS A 469 -28.72 15.20 -33.43
C LYS A 469 -28.81 16.44 -32.54
N PHE A 470 -27.92 16.55 -31.56
CA PHE A 470 -27.90 17.61 -30.57
C PHE A 470 -26.46 18.11 -30.47
N SER A 471 -26.20 19.36 -30.88
CA SER A 471 -24.91 20.04 -30.81
C SER A 471 -24.43 20.24 -29.36
N SER A 472 -24.18 19.13 -28.69
CA SER A 472 -23.75 19.03 -27.31
C SER A 472 -22.25 18.81 -27.24
N ASN A 473 -21.57 19.65 -26.44
CA ASN A 473 -20.17 19.45 -26.11
C ASN A 473 -20.05 18.28 -25.13
N SER A 474 -19.72 17.10 -25.68
CA SER A 474 -19.47 15.89 -24.91
C SER A 474 -18.03 15.40 -25.07
N ASP A 475 -17.10 16.34 -25.24
CA ASP A 475 -15.69 16.06 -25.52
C ASP A 475 -15.02 15.26 -24.38
N ASP A 476 -15.40 15.49 -23.12
CA ASP A 476 -14.97 14.69 -21.97
C ASP A 476 -15.33 13.21 -22.14
N ASP A 477 -16.58 12.92 -22.51
CA ASP A 477 -17.08 11.54 -22.63
C ASP A 477 -16.51 10.85 -23.88
N TYR A 478 -16.35 11.60 -24.98
CA TYR A 478 -15.67 11.13 -26.18
C TYR A 478 -14.20 10.75 -25.89
N CYS A 479 -13.47 11.63 -25.19
CA CYS A 479 -12.10 11.37 -24.77
C CYS A 479 -12.01 10.17 -23.80
N LEU A 480 -12.98 10.01 -22.89
CA LEU A 480 -13.05 8.86 -21.98
C LEU A 480 -13.24 7.54 -22.75
N LEU A 481 -14.12 7.50 -23.76
CA LEU A 481 -14.28 6.30 -24.60
C LEU A 481 -13.01 5.96 -25.35
N ASN A 482 -12.36 6.95 -25.97
CA ASN A 482 -11.09 6.75 -26.66
C ASN A 482 -9.99 6.27 -25.72
N LEU A 483 -9.96 6.75 -24.47
CA LEU A 483 -8.97 6.32 -23.48
C LEU A 483 -9.15 4.84 -23.15
N MET A 484 -10.38 4.43 -22.80
CA MET A 484 -10.68 3.03 -22.47
C MET A 484 -10.51 2.10 -23.68
N LYS A 485 -10.94 2.55 -24.87
CA LYS A 485 -10.77 1.82 -26.12
C LYS A 485 -9.30 1.62 -26.45
N GLY A 486 -8.49 2.68 -26.36
CA GLY A 486 -7.05 2.64 -26.58
C GLY A 486 -6.36 1.67 -25.62
N ALA A 487 -6.71 1.70 -24.34
CA ALA A 487 -6.19 0.77 -23.34
C ALA A 487 -6.55 -0.70 -23.66
N CYS A 488 -7.80 -0.98 -24.06
CA CYS A 488 -8.20 -2.33 -24.48
C CYS A 488 -7.45 -2.80 -25.75
N LEU A 489 -7.32 -1.94 -26.76
CA LEU A 489 -6.63 -2.25 -28.02
C LEU A 489 -5.12 -2.46 -27.82
N ARG A 490 -4.49 -1.72 -26.91
CA ARG A 490 -3.10 -1.94 -26.49
C ARG A 490 -2.92 -3.38 -26.00
N PHE A 491 -3.81 -3.87 -25.15
CA PHE A 491 -3.76 -5.24 -24.64
C PHE A 491 -4.19 -6.30 -25.65
N ASP A 492 -4.96 -5.94 -26.69
CA ASP A 492 -5.31 -6.83 -27.81
C ASP A 492 -4.21 -6.91 -28.89
N ARG A 493 -3.03 -6.32 -28.63
CA ARG A 493 -1.89 -6.26 -29.58
C ARG A 493 -2.25 -5.55 -30.89
N GLN A 494 -3.09 -4.50 -30.79
CA GLN A 494 -3.41 -3.60 -31.90
C GLN A 494 -2.80 -2.21 -31.66
N PRO A 495 -1.46 -2.09 -31.58
CA PRO A 495 -0.78 -0.88 -31.11
C PRO A 495 -1.10 0.34 -31.96
N MET A 496 -1.20 0.21 -33.29
CA MET A 496 -1.53 1.34 -34.17
C MET A 496 -2.93 1.91 -33.90
N GLN A 497 -3.93 1.05 -33.68
CA GLN A 497 -5.29 1.51 -33.38
C GLN A 497 -5.37 2.12 -31.98
N ALA A 498 -4.64 1.54 -31.02
CA ALA A 498 -4.53 2.10 -29.68
C ALA A 498 -3.89 3.50 -29.72
N GLU A 499 -2.79 3.66 -30.44
CA GLU A 499 -2.09 4.94 -30.63
C GLU A 499 -2.99 5.99 -31.26
N LEU A 500 -3.80 5.62 -32.27
CA LEU A 500 -4.77 6.52 -32.88
C LEU A 500 -5.80 7.01 -31.86
N CYS A 501 -6.38 6.11 -31.06
CA CYS A 501 -7.36 6.49 -30.03
C CYS A 501 -6.75 7.43 -28.99
N LEU A 502 -5.53 7.14 -28.53
CA LEU A 502 -4.86 7.93 -27.49
C LEU A 502 -4.33 9.28 -28.01
N SER A 503 -3.84 9.32 -29.24
CA SER A 503 -3.37 10.55 -29.90
C SER A 503 -4.52 11.50 -30.23
N ASP A 504 -5.71 10.97 -30.54
CA ASP A 504 -6.89 11.80 -30.77
C ASP A 504 -7.29 12.61 -29.52
N ILE A 505 -7.11 12.04 -28.32
CA ILE A 505 -7.32 12.78 -27.06
C ILE A 505 -6.33 13.95 -26.95
N LYS A 506 -5.08 13.74 -27.39
CA LYS A 506 -4.04 14.79 -27.39
C LYS A 506 -4.37 15.92 -28.37
N GLU A 507 -5.08 15.67 -29.46
CA GLU A 507 -5.48 16.75 -30.38
C GLU A 507 -6.74 17.47 -29.88
N ASN A 508 -7.63 16.77 -29.19
CA ASN A 508 -8.92 17.30 -28.72
C ASN A 508 -8.93 17.78 -27.25
N TYR A 509 -7.81 17.70 -26.51
CA TYR A 509 -7.79 17.99 -25.07
C TYR A 509 -8.27 19.39 -24.68
N LYS A 510 -8.19 20.37 -25.59
CA LYS A 510 -8.72 21.73 -25.36
C LYS A 510 -10.24 21.76 -25.17
N GLY A 511 -10.94 20.74 -25.65
CA GLY A 511 -12.38 20.54 -25.43
C GLY A 511 -12.73 19.93 -24.07
N ILE A 512 -11.75 19.42 -23.32
CA ILE A 512 -11.99 18.79 -22.01
C ILE A 512 -12.28 19.86 -20.95
N ASN A 513 -13.47 19.79 -20.36
CA ASN A 513 -13.97 20.80 -19.42
C ASN A 513 -13.91 20.37 -17.95
N LYS A 514 -14.13 19.09 -17.64
CA LYS A 514 -14.20 18.60 -16.24
C LYS A 514 -13.14 17.53 -15.97
N ASP A 515 -13.01 16.56 -16.87
CA ASP A 515 -12.16 15.38 -16.68
C ASP A 515 -10.73 15.59 -17.19
N HIS A 516 -10.05 16.64 -16.68
CA HIS A 516 -8.70 17.02 -17.12
C HIS A 516 -7.60 15.94 -16.92
N TYR A 517 -7.91 14.84 -16.25
CA TYR A 517 -6.99 13.72 -16.09
C TYR A 517 -6.86 12.87 -17.38
N LEU A 518 -7.83 12.97 -18.31
CA LEU A 518 -7.86 12.14 -19.52
C LEU A 518 -6.64 12.36 -20.43
N ALA A 519 -6.25 13.62 -20.65
CA ALA A 519 -5.08 13.96 -21.45
C ALA A 519 -3.74 13.43 -20.86
N PRO A 520 -3.40 13.69 -19.58
CA PRO A 520 -2.18 13.12 -19.01
C PRO A 520 -2.24 11.59 -18.89
N ALA A 521 -3.42 10.98 -18.72
CA ALA A 521 -3.59 9.54 -18.74
C ALA A 521 -3.28 8.95 -20.13
N ALA A 522 -3.82 9.55 -21.20
CA ALA A 522 -3.55 9.13 -22.58
C ALA A 522 -2.05 9.23 -22.95
N LEU A 523 -1.39 10.31 -22.53
CA LEU A 523 0.05 10.50 -22.72
C LEU A 523 0.89 9.49 -21.93
N ALA A 524 0.47 9.14 -20.72
CA ALA A 524 1.12 8.10 -19.94
C ALA A 524 1.00 6.73 -20.62
N ASP A 525 -0.17 6.39 -21.17
CA ASP A 525 -0.36 5.14 -21.91
C ASP A 525 0.44 5.09 -23.21
N LEU A 526 0.51 6.19 -23.97
CA LEU A 526 1.40 6.30 -25.14
C LEU A 526 2.86 6.11 -24.75
N ALA A 527 3.31 6.74 -23.66
CA ALA A 527 4.68 6.58 -23.17
C ALA A 527 4.97 5.12 -22.79
N TRP A 528 4.01 4.42 -22.17
CA TRP A 528 4.15 3.01 -21.86
C TRP A 528 4.25 2.14 -23.10
N MET A 529 3.45 2.40 -24.14
CA MET A 529 3.56 1.70 -25.41
C MET A 529 4.96 1.89 -26.03
N CYS A 530 5.49 3.12 -26.03
CA CYS A 530 6.85 3.38 -26.49
C CYS A 530 7.90 2.61 -25.65
N ILE A 531 7.74 2.53 -24.32
CA ILE A 531 8.65 1.77 -23.44
C ILE A 531 8.61 0.28 -23.78
N GLU A 532 7.43 -0.29 -24.00
CA GLU A 532 7.24 -1.71 -24.38
C GLU A 532 7.92 -2.04 -25.72
N GLU A 533 8.04 -1.06 -26.62
CA GLU A 533 8.74 -1.17 -27.90
C GLU A 533 10.23 -0.78 -27.85
N GLY A 534 10.75 -0.36 -26.69
CA GLY A 534 12.14 0.09 -26.53
C GLY A 534 12.42 1.52 -27.04
N LYS A 535 11.38 2.31 -27.34
CA LYS A 535 11.45 3.69 -27.85
C LYS A 535 11.49 4.72 -26.70
N PHE A 536 12.55 4.68 -25.90
CA PHE A 536 12.65 5.50 -24.67
C PHE A 536 12.63 7.04 -24.91
N ASN A 537 13.14 7.49 -26.06
CA ASN A 537 13.14 8.92 -26.41
C ASN A 537 11.73 9.44 -26.68
N GLU A 538 10.91 8.68 -27.42
CA GLU A 538 9.51 9.00 -27.70
C GLU A 538 8.67 8.96 -26.43
N ALA A 539 8.89 7.94 -25.58
CA ALA A 539 8.26 7.87 -24.27
C ALA A 539 8.53 9.13 -23.43
N THR A 540 9.78 9.60 -23.43
CA THR A 540 10.17 10.82 -22.72
C THR A 540 9.48 12.06 -23.30
N ALA A 541 9.27 12.12 -24.62
CA ALA A 541 8.57 13.23 -25.26
C ALA A 541 7.11 13.32 -24.82
N HIS A 542 6.38 12.19 -24.78
CA HIS A 542 5.01 12.14 -24.27
C HIS A 542 4.92 12.59 -22.81
N LEU A 543 5.83 12.12 -21.94
CA LEU A 543 5.82 12.47 -20.52
C LEU A 543 6.21 13.94 -20.25
N LYS A 544 7.02 14.56 -21.10
CA LYS A 544 7.36 15.99 -20.98
C LYS A 544 6.19 16.91 -21.33
N TYR A 545 5.31 16.48 -22.24
CA TYR A 545 4.12 17.24 -22.64
C TYR A 545 3.10 17.40 -21.49
N ILE A 546 3.19 16.56 -20.45
CA ILE A 546 2.31 16.61 -19.26
C ILE A 546 2.65 17.81 -18.35
N ARG A 547 3.82 18.43 -18.49
CA ARG A 547 4.26 19.61 -17.71
C ARG A 547 4.01 20.90 -18.46
#